data_AF-A0A933VFZ2-F1
#
_entry.id   AF-A0A933VFZ2-F1
#
_cell.length_a   1.000
_cell.length_b   1.000
_cell.length_c   1.000
_cell.angle_alpha   90.00
_cell.angle_beta   90.00
_cell.angle_gamma   90.00
#
_symmetry.space_group_name_H-M   'P 1'
#
loop_
_entity.id
_entity.type
_entity.pdbx_description
1 polymer ?
#
loop_
_entity_poly.entity_id
_entity_poly.type
_entity_poly.pdbx_seq_one_letter_code
_entity_poly.pdbx_strand_id
1 'polypeptide(L)'
;MSEIDSYHHECIGIVLCPSRDEIVRGNNTHRNIPLYLLKEDSFDADSWQAKKGDLLLSGGSGESAALRVSIPEAILFFTHEQKSEPIAEVVHAYWTEREVVVFCDGYARLGWSPQDRIEFWLAEHLVAFVLTEYPELFGKWRGNVPLKRDGSICRLPTLAEKEMW
;
A
#
# COMPACT_ATOMS: atom_id res chain seq x y z
N MET A 1 14.68 9.06 -11.69
CA MET A 1 13.32 8.65 -12.09
C MET A 1 12.99 7.44 -11.24
N SER A 2 11.88 7.44 -10.50
CA SER A 2 11.48 6.22 -9.79
C SER A 2 11.18 5.13 -10.82
N GLU A 3 11.30 3.88 -10.39
CA GLU A 3 10.82 2.74 -11.17
C GLU A 3 9.30 2.85 -11.43
N ILE A 4 8.54 3.43 -10.50
CA ILE A 4 7.10 3.68 -10.62
C ILE A 4 6.75 4.70 -11.71
N ASP A 5 7.58 5.73 -11.92
CA ASP A 5 7.39 6.74 -12.99
C ASP A 5 7.43 6.10 -14.39
N SER A 6 7.97 4.88 -14.51
CA SER A 6 8.04 4.13 -15.76
C SER A 6 6.75 3.38 -16.10
N TYR A 7 5.81 3.25 -15.15
CA TYR A 7 4.57 2.52 -15.34
C TYR A 7 3.35 3.45 -15.31
N HIS A 8 2.31 3.10 -16.05
CA HIS A 8 1.03 3.80 -15.99
C HIS A 8 0.29 3.46 -14.69
N HIS A 9 0.10 4.46 -13.83
CA HIS A 9 -0.56 4.35 -12.54
C HIS A 9 -1.47 5.55 -12.26
N GLU A 10 -2.34 5.42 -11.25
CA GLU A 10 -3.23 6.48 -10.78
C GLU A 10 -3.10 6.61 -9.25
N CYS A 11 -2.86 7.82 -8.73
CA CYS A 11 -2.93 8.07 -7.28
C CYS A 11 -4.39 8.01 -6.79
N ILE A 12 -4.72 6.98 -6.00
CA ILE A 12 -6.07 6.76 -5.47
C ILE A 12 -6.18 7.00 -3.96
N GLY A 13 -5.06 7.20 -3.26
CA GLY A 13 -5.07 7.33 -1.82
C GLY A 13 -3.79 7.95 -1.29
N ILE A 14 -3.85 8.36 -0.03
CA ILE A 14 -2.72 8.82 0.76
C ILE A 14 -2.73 8.05 2.06
N VAL A 15 -1.59 7.45 2.42
CA VAL A 15 -1.39 6.77 3.70
C VAL A 15 -0.53 7.64 4.60
N LEU A 16 -0.97 7.82 5.84
CA LEU A 16 -0.21 8.52 6.86
C LEU A 16 0.82 7.58 7.51
N CYS A 17 2.08 8.00 7.54
CA CYS A 17 3.17 7.40 8.29
C CYS A 17 3.87 8.51 9.11
N PRO A 18 3.49 8.70 10.40
CA PRO A 18 4.00 9.78 11.23
C PRO A 18 5.34 9.42 11.87
N SER A 19 6.26 8.85 11.09
CA SER A 19 7.60 8.49 11.56
C SER A 19 8.35 9.73 12.05
N ARG A 20 9.30 9.56 12.96
CA ARG A 20 10.25 10.63 13.32
C ARG A 20 11.28 10.87 12.23
N ASP A 21 11.64 9.82 11.51
CA ASP A 21 12.64 9.86 10.46
C ASP A 21 12.00 10.24 9.12
N GLU A 22 12.79 10.83 8.23
CA GLU A 22 12.39 11.08 6.85
C GLU A 22 12.12 9.75 6.14
N ILE A 23 10.93 9.64 5.51
CA ILE A 23 10.62 8.52 4.61
C ILE A 23 11.44 8.70 3.35
N VAL A 24 11.38 9.91 2.78
CA VAL A 24 12.18 10.33 1.62
C VAL A 24 13.34 11.22 2.10
N ARG A 25 14.58 10.83 1.82
CA ARG A 25 15.76 11.61 2.27
C ARG A 25 15.74 13.04 1.69
N GLY A 26 15.91 14.03 2.56
CA GLY A 26 15.88 15.45 2.22
C GLY A 26 14.48 16.05 2.18
N ASN A 27 13.45 15.28 2.52
CA ASN A 27 12.07 15.72 2.54
C ASN A 27 11.36 15.41 3.86
N ASN A 28 11.44 16.37 4.78
CA ASN A 28 10.84 16.29 6.12
C ASN A 28 9.31 16.36 6.16
N THR A 29 8.63 16.61 5.04
CA THR A 29 7.15 16.75 5.00
C THR A 29 6.44 15.48 4.52
N HIS A 30 7.16 14.48 4.02
CA HIS A 30 6.58 13.23 3.53
C HIS A 30 6.26 12.30 4.71
N ARG A 31 5.19 12.65 5.45
CA ARG A 31 4.41 11.73 6.29
C ARG A 31 3.22 11.17 5.53
N ASN A 32 2.94 11.70 4.36
CA ASN A 32 1.91 11.27 3.44
C ASN A 32 2.57 10.45 2.33
N ILE A 33 2.19 9.20 2.20
CA ILE A 33 2.71 8.28 1.20
C ILE A 33 1.61 8.03 0.16
N PRO A 34 1.85 8.27 -1.13
CA PRO A 34 0.87 7.93 -2.16
C PRO A 34 0.54 6.44 -2.19
N LEU A 35 -0.75 6.16 -2.35
CA LEU A 35 -1.27 4.86 -2.75
C LEU A 35 -1.69 4.95 -4.22
N TYR A 36 -1.05 4.14 -5.04
CA TYR A 36 -1.30 4.06 -6.47
C TYR A 36 -2.07 2.80 -6.84
N LEU A 37 -2.94 2.91 -7.84
CA LEU A 37 -3.55 1.81 -8.55
C LEU A 37 -2.83 1.62 -9.88
N LEU A 38 -2.25 0.43 -10.08
CA LEU A 38 -1.53 0.12 -11.31
C LEU A 38 -2.50 -0.08 -12.49
N LYS A 39 -2.27 0.59 -13.62
CA LYS A 39 -3.15 0.57 -14.80
C LYS A 39 -2.67 -0.32 -15.94
N GLU A 40 -1.47 -0.87 -15.80
CA GLU A 40 -0.85 -1.82 -16.72
C GLU A 40 -0.07 -2.88 -15.95
N ASP A 41 0.35 -3.95 -16.63
CA ASP A 41 1.23 -4.92 -16.00
C ASP A 41 2.66 -4.38 -15.99
N SER A 42 3.38 -4.66 -14.90
CA SER A 42 4.76 -4.25 -14.68
C SER A 42 5.57 -5.50 -14.39
N PHE A 43 6.35 -5.92 -15.38
CA PHE A 43 7.24 -7.06 -15.30
C PHE A 43 8.67 -6.58 -15.49
N ASP A 44 9.41 -6.45 -14.38
CA ASP A 44 10.86 -6.39 -14.44
C ASP A 44 11.43 -7.81 -14.39
N ALA A 45 12.46 -8.07 -15.19
CA ALA A 45 12.95 -9.43 -15.46
C ALA A 45 13.56 -10.09 -14.21
N ASP A 46 14.03 -9.30 -13.24
CA ASP A 46 14.88 -9.81 -12.16
C ASP A 46 14.34 -9.54 -10.74
N SER A 47 13.37 -8.64 -10.52
CA SER A 47 13.02 -8.24 -9.14
C SER A 47 11.58 -7.86 -8.87
N TRP A 48 10.87 -7.25 -9.83
CA TRP A 48 9.54 -6.69 -9.60
C TRP A 48 8.49 -7.29 -10.53
N GLN A 49 7.45 -7.88 -9.95
CA GLN A 49 6.27 -8.33 -10.68
C GLN A 49 5.03 -7.71 -10.04
N ALA A 50 4.33 -6.86 -10.77
CA ALA A 50 3.03 -6.33 -10.38
C ALA A 50 2.08 -6.39 -11.56
N LYS A 51 0.84 -6.78 -11.32
CA LYS A 51 -0.17 -6.84 -12.37
C LYS A 51 -1.09 -5.64 -12.30
N LYS A 52 -1.72 -5.33 -13.43
CA LYS A 52 -2.78 -4.34 -13.51
C LYS A 52 -3.83 -4.59 -12.44
N GLY A 53 -4.18 -3.55 -11.70
CA GLY A 53 -5.13 -3.60 -10.59
C GLY A 53 -4.49 -3.72 -9.21
N ASP A 54 -3.21 -4.08 -9.13
CA ASP A 54 -2.48 -4.10 -7.87
C ASP A 54 -2.35 -2.68 -7.28
N LEU A 55 -2.27 -2.62 -5.96
CA LEU A 55 -2.03 -1.39 -5.22
C LEU A 55 -0.55 -1.27 -4.88
N LEU A 56 0.01 -0.09 -5.08
CA LEU A 56 1.39 0.23 -4.76
C LEU A 56 1.42 1.39 -3.77
N LEU A 57 1.95 1.14 -2.58
CA LEU A 57 2.24 2.18 -1.61
C LEU A 57 3.71 2.56 -1.71
N SER A 58 4.02 3.75 -2.18
CA SER A 58 5.40 4.22 -2.39
C SER A 58 5.51 5.74 -2.26
N GLY A 59 6.71 6.26 -1.95
CA GLY A 59 7.00 7.68 -1.71
C GLY A 59 7.11 8.59 -2.94
N GLY A 60 6.94 8.07 -4.16
CA GLY A 60 7.11 8.82 -5.41
C GLY A 60 8.56 8.87 -5.94
N SER A 61 8.79 9.69 -6.97
CA SER A 61 10.00 9.73 -7.82
C SER A 61 11.34 9.57 -7.06
N GLY A 62 12.08 8.48 -7.34
CA GLY A 62 13.40 8.15 -6.80
C GLY A 62 13.51 6.98 -5.81
N GLU A 63 12.43 6.40 -5.27
CA GLU A 63 12.55 5.47 -4.13
C GLU A 63 12.00 4.04 -4.33
N SER A 64 12.74 3.10 -3.74
CA SER A 64 12.58 1.64 -3.73
C SER A 64 11.57 1.12 -2.70
N ALA A 65 11.07 1.96 -1.81
CA ALA A 65 10.27 1.54 -0.65
C ALA A 65 8.80 1.22 -0.99
N ALA A 66 8.55 0.32 -1.94
CA ALA A 66 7.20 0.00 -2.38
C ALA A 66 6.63 -1.19 -1.59
N LEU A 67 5.40 -1.05 -1.12
CA LEU A 67 4.56 -2.19 -0.70
C LEU A 67 3.56 -2.47 -1.82
N ARG A 68 3.65 -3.64 -2.44
CA ARG A 68 2.67 -4.16 -3.39
C ARG A 68 1.60 -4.93 -2.62
N VAL A 69 0.33 -4.63 -2.89
CA VAL A 69 -0.81 -5.42 -2.44
C VAL A 69 -1.54 -5.94 -3.68
N SER A 70 -1.57 -7.25 -3.84
CA SER A 70 -2.14 -7.88 -5.03
C SER A 70 -3.66 -7.95 -4.97
N ILE A 71 -4.32 -7.47 -6.01
CA ILE A 71 -5.78 -7.45 -6.13
C ILE A 71 -6.18 -8.42 -7.26
N PRO A 72 -7.16 -9.31 -7.04
CA PRO A 72 -8.10 -9.36 -5.90
C PRO A 72 -7.65 -10.16 -4.68
N GLU A 73 -6.47 -10.77 -4.72
CA GLU A 73 -6.02 -11.77 -3.75
C GLU A 73 -6.05 -11.25 -2.32
N ALA A 74 -5.65 -10.00 -2.08
CA ALA A 74 -5.69 -9.40 -0.75
C ALA A 74 -7.10 -9.24 -0.21
N ILE A 75 -8.05 -8.81 -1.03
CA ILE A 75 -9.44 -8.69 -0.61
C ILE A 75 -9.97 -10.07 -0.21
N LEU A 76 -9.74 -11.08 -1.06
CA LEU A 76 -10.15 -12.45 -0.77
C LEU A 76 -9.48 -12.96 0.52
N PHE A 77 -8.17 -12.75 0.67
CA PHE A 77 -7.39 -13.22 1.81
C PHE A 77 -7.86 -12.62 3.15
N PHE A 78 -8.23 -11.34 3.17
CA PHE A 78 -8.67 -10.67 4.40
C PHE A 78 -10.17 -10.81 4.68
N THR A 79 -11.00 -11.05 3.66
CA THR A 79 -12.47 -11.03 3.81
C THR A 79 -13.16 -12.39 3.60
N HIS A 80 -12.43 -13.46 3.25
CA HIS A 80 -12.96 -14.83 3.17
C HIS A 80 -12.44 -15.71 4.31
N GLU A 81 -13.26 -16.67 4.74
CA GLU A 81 -12.89 -17.63 5.79
C GLU A 81 -11.78 -18.59 5.34
N GLN A 82 -11.80 -18.99 4.07
CA GLN A 82 -10.79 -19.86 3.48
C GLN A 82 -9.76 -19.02 2.72
N LYS A 83 -8.51 -19.06 3.19
CA LYS A 83 -7.38 -18.40 2.54
C LYS A 83 -6.85 -19.31 1.43
N SER A 84 -6.97 -18.89 0.17
CA SER A 84 -6.51 -19.67 -0.98
C SER A 84 -5.03 -19.45 -1.29
N GLU A 85 -4.52 -18.23 -1.08
CA GLU A 85 -3.18 -17.85 -1.54
C GLU A 85 -2.14 -17.83 -0.42
N PRO A 86 -0.88 -18.19 -0.74
CA PRO A 86 0.24 -17.94 0.16
C PRO A 86 0.47 -16.44 0.31
N ILE A 87 0.81 -16.04 1.53
CA ILE A 87 1.01 -14.65 1.95
C ILE A 87 1.91 -13.85 1.01
N ALA A 88 3.01 -14.46 0.54
CA ALA A 88 4.00 -13.81 -0.31
C ALA A 88 3.45 -13.39 -1.68
N GLU A 89 2.34 -13.99 -2.10
CA GLU A 89 1.64 -13.64 -3.34
C GLU A 89 0.63 -12.50 -3.11
N VAL A 90 0.17 -12.32 -1.87
CA VAL A 90 -0.83 -11.32 -1.49
C VAL A 90 -0.20 -9.96 -1.21
N VAL A 91 0.89 -9.93 -0.46
CA VAL A 91 1.58 -8.70 -0.06
C VAL A 91 3.08 -8.87 -0.22
N HIS A 92 3.72 -7.93 -0.89
CA HIS A 92 5.16 -7.91 -1.08
C HIS A 92 5.73 -6.55 -0.73
N ALA A 93 6.66 -6.52 0.22
CA ALA A 93 7.38 -5.32 0.62
C ALA A 93 8.78 -5.33 0.03
N TYR A 94 9.12 -4.27 -0.71
CA TYR A 94 10.44 -4.06 -1.30
C TYR A 94 11.24 -3.08 -0.44
N TRP A 95 11.19 -3.27 0.88
CA TRP A 95 11.82 -2.37 1.83
C TRP A 95 13.22 -2.84 2.21
N THR A 96 14.15 -1.91 2.22
CA THR A 96 15.43 -2.03 2.91
C THR A 96 15.23 -2.10 4.42
N GLU A 97 16.23 -2.65 5.14
CA GLU A 97 16.20 -2.69 6.61
C GLU A 97 15.97 -1.32 7.25
N ARG A 98 16.50 -0.25 6.61
CA ARG A 98 16.31 1.11 7.08
C ARG A 98 14.86 1.56 6.93
N GLU A 99 14.24 1.31 5.79
CA GLU A 99 12.83 1.66 5.54
C GLU A 99 11.91 0.91 6.50
N VAL A 100 12.20 -0.36 6.79
CA VAL A 100 11.46 -1.14 7.80
C VAL A 100 11.46 -0.42 9.15
N VAL A 101 12.61 0.09 9.61
CA VAL A 101 12.69 0.82 10.89
C VAL A 101 11.85 2.10 10.87
N VAL A 102 11.92 2.87 9.78
CA VAL A 102 11.16 4.12 9.61
C VAL A 102 9.65 3.85 9.64
N PHE A 103 9.18 2.85 8.89
CA PHE A 103 7.78 2.44 8.87
C PHE A 103 7.32 1.90 10.21
N CYS A 104 8.12 1.06 10.87
CA CYS A 104 7.82 0.57 12.22
C CYS A 104 7.62 1.71 13.22
N ASP A 105 8.50 2.72 13.25
CA ASP A 105 8.33 3.88 14.15
C ASP A 105 7.04 4.65 13.84
N GLY A 106 6.78 4.91 12.56
CA GLY A 106 5.59 5.65 12.13
C GLY A 106 4.30 4.93 12.49
N TYR A 107 4.17 3.66 12.11
CA TYR A 107 2.94 2.91 12.30
C TYR A 107 2.72 2.47 13.75
N ALA A 108 3.78 2.31 14.57
CA ALA A 108 3.63 2.09 16.01
C ALA A 108 2.84 3.23 16.69
N ARG A 109 2.98 4.46 16.20
CA ARG A 109 2.23 5.64 16.69
C ARG A 109 0.76 5.64 16.28
N LEU A 110 0.41 4.82 15.29
CA LEU A 110 -0.95 4.64 14.79
C LEU A 110 -1.58 3.32 15.28
N GLY A 111 -0.96 2.64 16.24
CA GLY A 111 -1.50 1.44 16.87
C GLY A 111 -1.06 0.12 16.23
N TRP A 112 -0.08 0.13 15.32
CA TRP A 112 0.63 -1.10 14.97
C TRP A 112 1.46 -1.61 16.16
N SER A 113 1.63 -2.93 16.26
CA SER A 113 2.40 -3.58 17.31
C SER A 113 3.38 -4.59 16.72
N PRO A 114 4.59 -4.78 17.28
CA PRO A 114 5.59 -5.71 16.73
C PRO A 114 5.16 -7.19 16.67
N GLN A 115 4.08 -7.58 17.36
CA GLN A 115 3.49 -8.92 17.24
C GLN A 115 2.74 -9.11 15.92
N ASP A 116 2.31 -8.02 15.28
CA ASP A 116 1.69 -8.02 13.96
C ASP A 116 2.77 -7.77 12.90
N ARG A 117 2.73 -8.54 11.80
CA ARG A 117 3.54 -8.21 10.62
C ARG A 117 3.06 -6.89 10.02
N ILE A 118 3.97 -5.93 9.89
CA ILE A 118 3.63 -4.56 9.49
C ILE A 118 3.05 -4.50 8.08
N GLU A 119 3.52 -5.36 7.17
CA GLU A 119 3.03 -5.47 5.79
C GLU A 119 1.54 -5.85 5.77
N PHE A 120 1.13 -6.72 6.68
CA PHE A 120 -0.26 -7.17 6.81
C PHE A 120 -1.13 -6.11 7.43
N TRP A 121 -0.63 -5.50 8.50
CA TRP A 121 -1.33 -4.43 9.17
C TRP A 121 -1.63 -3.29 8.21
N LEU A 122 -0.66 -2.93 7.36
CA LEU A 122 -0.86 -1.95 6.30
C LEU A 122 -1.81 -2.45 5.22
N ALA A 123 -1.59 -3.64 4.67
CA ALA A 123 -2.43 -4.17 3.60
C ALA A 123 -3.90 -4.27 4.01
N GLU A 124 -4.19 -4.62 5.27
CA GLU A 124 -5.56 -4.68 5.78
C GLU A 124 -6.20 -3.28 5.87
N HIS A 125 -5.44 -2.25 6.29
CA HIS A 125 -5.90 -0.86 6.21
C HIS A 125 -6.14 -0.41 4.76
N LEU A 126 -5.24 -0.76 3.84
CA LEU A 126 -5.38 -0.44 2.41
C LEU A 126 -6.62 -1.10 1.80
N VAL A 127 -6.85 -2.38 2.10
CA VAL A 127 -8.03 -3.12 1.65
C VAL A 127 -9.31 -2.51 2.23
N ALA A 128 -9.32 -2.15 3.51
CA ALA A 128 -10.46 -1.47 4.14
C ALA A 128 -10.77 -0.13 3.46
N PHE A 129 -9.73 0.65 3.17
CA PHE A 129 -9.85 1.93 2.48
C PHE A 129 -10.45 1.76 1.08
N VAL A 130 -9.89 0.89 0.23
CA VAL A 130 -10.37 0.75 -1.15
C VAL A 130 -11.77 0.13 -1.24
N LEU A 131 -12.16 -0.73 -0.30
CA LEU A 131 -13.52 -1.25 -0.23
C LEU A 131 -14.55 -0.21 0.23
N THR A 132 -14.10 0.83 0.95
CA THR A 132 -14.96 1.90 1.46
C THR A 132 -15.10 3.02 0.45
N GLU A 133 -13.97 3.50 -0.10
CA GLU A 133 -13.93 4.65 -0.99
C GLU A 133 -14.16 4.29 -2.47
N TYR A 134 -13.91 3.04 -2.87
CA TYR A 134 -14.03 2.56 -4.25
C TYR A 134 -14.83 1.24 -4.37
N PRO A 135 -16.03 1.14 -3.77
CA PRO A 135 -16.79 -0.11 -3.71
C PRO A 135 -17.23 -0.63 -5.09
N GLU A 136 -17.40 0.24 -6.09
CA GLU A 136 -17.73 -0.13 -7.46
C GLU A 136 -16.59 -0.86 -8.18
N LEU A 137 -15.34 -0.55 -7.82
CA LEU A 137 -14.16 -1.19 -8.39
C LEU A 137 -13.84 -2.50 -7.66
N PHE A 138 -13.88 -2.48 -6.33
CA PHE A 138 -13.34 -3.56 -5.50
C PHE A 138 -14.39 -4.41 -4.77
N GLY A 139 -15.61 -3.90 -4.60
CA GLY A 139 -16.63 -4.51 -3.76
C GLY A 139 -17.09 -5.90 -4.21
N LYS A 140 -16.95 -6.22 -5.51
CA LYS A 140 -17.31 -7.55 -6.05
C LYS A 140 -16.50 -8.71 -5.48
N TRP A 141 -15.32 -8.45 -4.91
CA TRP A 141 -14.45 -9.46 -4.31
C TRP A 141 -14.61 -9.55 -2.79
N ARG A 142 -15.43 -8.69 -2.18
CA ARG A 142 -15.60 -8.64 -0.74
C ARG A 142 -16.34 -9.87 -0.23
N GLY A 143 -15.72 -10.59 0.70
CA GLY A 143 -16.34 -11.67 1.46
C GLY A 143 -17.03 -11.21 2.74
N ASN A 144 -17.44 -12.19 3.55
CA ASN A 144 -18.25 -11.98 4.76
C ASN A 144 -17.43 -11.79 6.05
N VAL A 145 -16.12 -12.04 6.02
CA VAL A 145 -15.26 -11.84 7.18
C VAL A 145 -14.99 -10.34 7.34
N PRO A 146 -15.29 -9.75 8.52
CA PRO A 146 -15.00 -8.35 8.76
C PRO A 146 -13.49 -8.13 8.87
N LEU A 147 -13.02 -7.05 8.26
CA LEU A 147 -11.64 -6.58 8.42
C LEU A 147 -11.41 -6.15 9.88
N LYS A 148 -10.23 -6.43 10.41
CA LYS A 148 -9.82 -5.96 11.74
C LYS A 148 -9.46 -4.48 11.74
N ARG A 149 -9.12 -3.94 10.56
CA ARG A 149 -8.73 -2.55 10.35
C ARG A 149 -9.77 -1.84 9.49
N ASP A 150 -9.87 -0.54 9.67
CA ASP A 150 -10.91 0.31 9.09
C ASP A 150 -10.40 1.27 8.01
N GLY A 151 -9.11 1.21 7.69
CA GLY A 151 -8.49 2.14 6.73
C GLY A 151 -8.30 3.56 7.27
N SER A 152 -8.45 3.80 8.57
CA SER A 152 -8.35 5.14 9.21
C SER A 152 -7.03 5.90 8.98
N ILE A 153 -5.96 5.20 8.61
CA ILE A 153 -4.67 5.81 8.27
C ILE A 153 -4.61 6.29 6.81
N CYS A 154 -5.64 6.01 6.04
CA CYS A 154 -5.75 6.33 4.63
C CYS A 154 -6.75 7.49 4.43
N ARG A 155 -6.55 8.27 3.38
CA ARG A 155 -7.51 9.28 2.91
C ARG A 155 -7.44 9.42 1.40
N LEU A 156 -8.47 10.04 0.84
CA LEU A 156 -8.41 10.48 -0.56
C LEU A 156 -7.31 11.56 -0.74
N PRO A 157 -6.61 11.56 -1.87
CA PRO A 157 -5.67 12.62 -2.21
C PRO A 157 -6.42 13.92 -2.50
N THR A 158 -5.82 15.05 -2.14
CA THR A 158 -6.28 16.38 -2.55
C THR A 158 -6.06 16.58 -4.06
N LEU A 159 -6.71 17.57 -4.66
CA LEU A 159 -6.52 17.88 -6.09
C LEU A 159 -5.04 18.17 -6.42
N ALA A 160 -4.35 18.94 -5.57
CA ALA A 160 -2.94 19.24 -5.76
C ALA A 160 -2.04 17.99 -5.67
N GLU A 161 -2.37 17.04 -4.79
CA GLU A 161 -1.63 15.77 -4.67
C GLU A 161 -1.85 14.89 -5.90
N LYS A 162 -3.07 14.85 -6.46
CA LYS A 162 -3.36 14.11 -7.72
C LYS A 162 -2.64 14.70 -8.94
N GLU A 163 -2.36 15.99 -8.95
CA GLU A 163 -1.63 16.65 -10.05
C GLU A 163 -0.11 16.49 -9.91
N MET A 164 0.36 16.25 -8.68
CA MET A 164 1.78 16.08 -8.38
C MET A 164 2.27 14.64 -8.62
N TRP A 165 1.39 13.65 -8.46
CA TRP A 165 1.71 12.24 -8.28
C TRP A 165 0.98 11.31 -9.24
#